data_AF-A0A8C3JJ22-F1
#
_entry.id   AF-A0A8C3JJ22-F1
#
_cell.length_a   1.000
_cell.length_b   1.000
_cell.length_c   1.000
_cell.angle_alpha   90.00
_cell.angle_beta   90.00
_cell.angle_gamma   90.00
#
_symmetry.space_group_name_H-M   'P 1'
#
loop_
_entity.id
_entity.type
_entity.pdbx_description
1 polymer ?
#
loop_
_entity_poly.entity_id
_entity_poly.type
_entity_poly.pdbx_seq_one_letter_code
_entity_poly.pdbx_strand_id
1 'polypeptide(L)' 'HGNIKKLTTTEVVNGKKITTKKIIENGQERIEVRENGKLKSVSVNGREVLNS' A
#
# COMPACT_ATOMS: atom_id res chain seq x y z
N HIS A 1 22.51 8.92 -2.59
CA HIS A 1 21.74 7.70 -2.30
C HIS A 1 20.37 8.11 -1.78
N GLY A 2 19.30 7.82 -2.51
CA GLY A 2 17.93 8.16 -2.09
C GLY A 2 17.50 7.29 -0.92
N ASN A 3 16.86 7.89 0.08
CA ASN A 3 16.30 7.17 1.22
C ASN A 3 14.96 6.58 0.80
N ILE A 4 14.91 5.25 0.66
CA ILE A 4 13.70 4.49 0.38
C ILE A 4 13.37 3.65 1.61
N LYS A 5 12.20 3.85 2.21
CA LYS A 5 11.66 3.01 3.28
C LYS A 5 10.47 2.23 2.73
N LYS A 6 10.46 0.91 2.93
CA LYS A 6 9.35 0.04 2.52
C LYS A 6 8.86 -0.73 3.74
N LEU A 7 7.56 -0.67 3.99
CA LEU A 7 6.86 -1.42 5.01
C LEU A 7 5.78 -2.25 4.31
N THR A 8 5.76 -3.55 4.57
CA THR A 8 4.72 -4.44 4.04
C THR A 8 4.07 -5.14 5.21
N THR A 9 2.75 -4.99 5.33
CA THR A 9 1.94 -5.71 6.31
C THR A 9 0.98 -6.64 5.58
N THR A 10 0.68 -7.76 6.21
CA THR A 10 -0.31 -8.72 5.71
C THR A 10 -1.16 -9.15 6.88
N GLU A 11 -2.45 -9.01 6.72
CA GLU A 11 -3.45 -9.28 7.74
C GLU A 11 -4.57 -10.11 7.11
N VAL A 12 -5.21 -10.96 7.90
CA VAL A 12 -6.36 -11.75 7.44
C VAL A 12 -7.60 -11.20 8.13
N VAL A 13 -8.51 -10.60 7.37
CA VAL A 13 -9.74 -9.97 7.85
C VAL A 13 -10.92 -10.66 7.18
N ASN A 14 -11.83 -11.24 7.96
CA ASN A 14 -13.01 -11.96 7.47
C ASN A 14 -12.69 -13.03 6.40
N GLY A 15 -11.61 -13.79 6.60
CA GLY A 15 -11.15 -14.81 5.65
C GLY A 15 -10.49 -14.26 4.38
N LYS A 16 -10.37 -12.94 4.24
CA LYS A 16 -9.67 -12.29 3.13
C LYS A 16 -8.27 -11.87 3.56
N LYS A 17 -7.28 -12.16 2.73
CA LYS A 17 -5.90 -11.72 2.92
C LYS A 17 -5.75 -10.28 2.43
N ILE A 18 -5.52 -9.35 3.34
CA ILE A 18 -5.24 -7.95 3.04
C ILE A 18 -3.73 -7.74 3.13
N THR A 19 -3.12 -7.24 2.06
CA THR A 19 -1.70 -6.88 2.04
C THR A 19 -1.58 -5.39 1.76
N THR A 20 -0.97 -4.67 2.70
CA THR A 20 -0.72 -3.23 2.58
C THR A 20 0.77 -3.00 2.40
N LYS A 21 1.16 -2.39 1.29
CA LYS A 21 2.53 -1.95 1.03
C LYS A 21 2.61 -0.45 1.16
N LYS A 22 3.43 0.03 2.10
CA LYS A 22 3.76 1.43 2.30
C LYS A 22 5.19 1.68 1.84
N ILE A 23 5.37 2.60 0.92
CA ILE A 23 6.64 2.97 0.32
C ILE A 23 6.84 4.46 0.56
N ILE A 24 7.94 4.85 1.18
CA ILE A 24 8.33 6.25 1.38
C ILE A 24 9.62 6.46 0.62
N GLU A 25 9.60 7.30 -0.40
CA GLU A 25 10.76 7.62 -1.23
C GLU A 25 10.82 9.14 -1.42
N ASN A 26 11.97 9.75 -1.16
CA ASN A 26 12.19 11.19 -1.35
C ASN A 26 11.13 12.09 -0.67
N GLY A 27 10.61 11.65 0.48
CA GLY A 27 9.55 12.35 1.22
C GLY A 27 8.13 12.14 0.67
N GLN A 28 7.96 11.40 -0.42
CA GLN A 28 6.67 10.99 -0.93
C GLN A 28 6.26 9.62 -0.37
N GLU A 29 5.04 9.52 0.12
CA GLU A 29 4.44 8.29 0.60
C GLU A 29 3.53 7.68 -0.48
N ARG A 30 3.62 6.38 -0.68
CA ARG A 30 2.72 5.58 -1.51
C ARG A 30 2.23 4.38 -0.72
N ILE A 31 0.92 4.19 -0.67
CA ILE A 31 0.27 3.05 -0.04
C ILE A 31 -0.47 2.26 -1.11
N GLU A 32 -0.23 0.96 -1.17
CA GLU A 32 -0.95 0.03 -2.04
C GLU A 32 -1.65 -1.03 -1.18
N VAL A 33 -2.97 -1.17 -1.35
CA VAL A 33 -3.78 -2.17 -0.65
C VAL A 33 -4.21 -3.25 -1.62
N ARG A 34 -3.91 -4.50 -1.29
CA ARG A 34 -4.30 -5.70 -2.05
C ARG A 34 -5.22 -6.58 -1.23
N GLU A 35 -6.37 -6.94 -1.77
CA GLU A 35 -7.27 -7.95 -1.20
C GLU A 35 -7.14 -9.24 -2.00
N ASN A 36 -6.77 -10.34 -1.34
CA ASN A 36 -6.55 -11.66 -1.94
C ASN A 36 -5.61 -11.61 -3.17
N GLY A 37 -4.61 -10.72 -3.12
CA GLY A 37 -3.65 -10.50 -4.21
C GLY A 37 -4.12 -9.52 -5.30
N LYS A 38 -5.41 -9.14 -5.33
CA LYS A 38 -5.94 -8.14 -6.26
C LYS A 38 -5.73 -6.73 -5.70
N LEU A 39 -5.18 -5.83 -6.51
CA LEU A 39 -5.05 -4.42 -6.14
C LEU A 39 -6.44 -3.79 -6.00
N LYS A 40 -6.72 -3.21 -4.84
CA LYS A 40 -8.00 -2.55 -4.54
C LYS A 40 -7.85 -1.04 -4.54
N SER A 41 -6.79 -0.55 -3.89
CA SER A 41 -6.57 0.88 -3.74
C SER A 41 -5.10 1.23 -3.80
N VAL A 42 -4.83 2.42 -4.33
CA VAL A 42 -3.52 3.07 -4.25
C VAL A 42 -3.72 4.51 -3.81
N SER A 43 -2.92 4.93 -2.84
CA SER A 43 -2.90 6.32 -2.36
C SER A 43 -1.47 6.85 -2.39
N VAL A 44 -1.29 8.10 -2.79
CA VAL A 44 0.00 8.79 -2.82
C VAL A 44 -0.13 10.08 -2.01
N ASN A 45 0.72 10.28 -1.00
CA ASN A 45 0.69 11.41 -0.08
C ASN A 45 -0.70 11.65 0.52
N GLY A 46 -1.39 10.56 0.91
CA GLY A 46 -2.75 10.60 1.46
C GLY A 46 -3.86 10.85 0.43
N ARG A 47 -3.54 11.06 -0.86
CA ARG A 47 -4.54 11.21 -1.93
C ARG A 47 -4.77 9.89 -2.64
N GLU A 48 -6.01 9.44 -2.71
CA GLU A 48 -6.36 8.25 -3.47
C GLU A 48 -6.17 8.51 -4.96
N VAL A 49 -5.43 7.63 -5.64
CA VAL A 49 -5.15 7.71 -7.08
C VAL A 49 -5.80 6.58 -7.88
N LEU A 50 -6.19 5.50 -7.21
CA LEU A 50 -6.89 4.38 -7.80
C LEU A 50 -7.83 3.75 -6.77
N ASN A 51 -9.08 3.56 -7.17
CA ASN A 51 -10.08 2.76 -6.47
C ASN A 51 -10.73 1.83 -7.52
N SER A 52 -10.76 0.52 -7.26
CA SER A 52 -11.27 -0.53 -8.17
C SER A 52 -12.19 -1.52 -7.48
#